data_AF-A0A7W0GPT8-F1
#
_entry.id   AF-A0A7W0GPT8-F1
#
_cell.length_a   1.000
_cell.length_b   1.000
_cell.length_c   1.000
_cell.angle_alpha   90.00
_cell.angle_beta   90.00
_cell.angle_gamma   90.00
#
_symmetry.space_group_name_H-M   'P 1'
#
loop_
_entity.id
_entity.type
_entity.pdbx_description
1 polymer ?
#
loop_
_entity_poly.entity_id
_entity_poly.type
_entity_poly.pdbx_seq_one_letter_code
_entity_poly.pdbx_strand_id
1 'polypeptide(L)'
;MSIWLWVFVISNLIYWSIFFYLLTRRRWDASALTVGVLHMVFASLIVAAPVRSFFDPNYIGYQLGLMRFEGRWAVLPATVFLAWALSSAWIAVARGRGGWMKLVAVGDILFALNLGGGFLLDLVRGDLAKSKIQGGEFFTLAGTVAALIPLLLFALPFVASAVWAAGRAHSRGTTPPLAQGTEEREAKSEKDTDGIGGFRYSASRT
;
A
#
# COMPACT_ATOMS: atom_id res chain seq x y z
N MET A 1 17.59 24.02 -1.44
CA MET A 1 17.05 22.65 -1.35
C MET A 1 16.94 22.10 -2.77
N SER A 2 17.43 20.87 -3.03
CA SER A 2 17.31 20.24 -4.35
C SER A 2 15.83 20.05 -4.72
N ILE A 3 15.48 20.24 -6.00
CA ILE A 3 14.10 20.08 -6.52
C ILE A 3 13.51 18.71 -6.20
N TRP A 4 14.36 17.67 -6.11
CA TRP A 4 13.95 16.30 -5.77
C TRP A 4 13.37 16.18 -4.37
N LEU A 5 13.83 17.01 -3.43
CA LEU A 5 13.29 17.04 -2.08
C LEU A 5 11.86 17.58 -2.08
N TRP A 6 11.57 18.59 -2.89
CA TRP A 6 10.20 19.11 -3.04
C TRP A 6 9.28 18.07 -3.68
N VAL A 7 9.73 17.39 -4.73
CA VAL A 7 8.98 16.26 -5.33
C VAL A 7 8.71 15.20 -4.27
N PHE A 8 9.73 14.79 -3.51
CA PHE A 8 9.58 13.83 -2.42
C PHE A 8 8.54 14.27 -1.39
N VAL A 9 8.62 15.51 -0.89
CA VAL A 9 7.72 16.01 0.15
C VAL A 9 6.29 16.14 -0.37
N ILE A 10 6.09 16.75 -1.54
CA ILE A 10 4.75 16.99 -2.11
C ILE A 10 4.08 15.66 -2.44
N SER A 11 4.77 14.74 -3.10
CA SER A 11 4.20 13.44 -3.45
C SER A 11 3.86 12.61 -2.21
N ASN A 12 4.72 12.62 -1.17
CA ASN A 12 4.42 11.97 0.10
C ASN A 12 3.19 12.58 0.78
N LEU A 13 3.09 13.91 0.83
CA LEU A 13 1.94 14.59 1.41
C LEU A 13 0.64 14.14 0.73
N ILE A 14 0.63 14.08 -0.61
CA ILE A 14 -0.53 13.62 -1.38
C ILE A 14 -0.85 12.16 -1.07
N TYR A 15 0.12 11.24 -1.18
CA TYR A 15 -0.13 9.81 -1.01
C TYR A 15 -0.54 9.43 0.41
N TRP A 16 0.09 10.02 1.43
CA TRP A 16 -0.29 9.81 2.82
C TRP A 16 -1.66 10.41 3.12
N SER A 17 -2.02 11.57 2.55
CA SER A 17 -3.36 12.13 2.70
C SER A 17 -4.44 11.21 2.14
N ILE A 18 -4.21 10.63 0.95
CA ILE A 18 -5.12 9.62 0.36
C ILE A 18 -5.20 8.38 1.26
N PHE A 19 -4.08 7.88 1.75
CA PHE A 19 -4.04 6.72 2.65
C PHE A 19 -4.82 6.97 3.94
N PHE A 20 -4.62 8.11 4.61
CA PHE A 20 -5.36 8.48 5.81
C PHE A 20 -6.85 8.72 5.54
N TYR A 21 -7.19 9.32 4.40
CA TYR A 21 -8.58 9.46 3.97
C TYR A 21 -9.27 8.09 3.81
N LEU A 22 -8.60 7.11 3.21
CA LEU A 22 -9.12 5.74 3.11
C LEU A 22 -9.24 5.07 4.49
N LEU A 23 -8.29 5.35 5.39
CA LEU A 23 -8.26 4.82 6.75
C LEU A 23 -9.45 5.30 7.59
N THR A 24 -9.87 6.57 7.46
CA THR A 24 -11.00 7.13 8.23
C THR A 24 -12.36 6.64 7.74
N ARG A 25 -12.47 6.22 6.47
CA ARG A 25 -13.74 5.81 5.85
C ARG A 25 -14.14 4.35 6.11
N ARG A 26 -13.28 3.53 6.72
CA ARG A 26 -13.54 2.09 6.91
C ARG A 26 -13.06 1.53 8.23
N ARG A 27 -13.71 0.44 8.65
CA ARG A 27 -13.20 -0.43 9.71
C ARG A 27 -12.07 -1.28 9.14
N TRP A 28 -10.86 -0.96 9.54
CA TRP A 28 -9.65 -1.70 9.19
C TRP A 28 -9.35 -2.75 10.26
N ASP A 29 -8.56 -3.74 9.85
CA ASP A 29 -7.97 -4.73 10.73
C ASP A 29 -6.51 -4.31 11.02
N ALA A 30 -6.01 -4.57 12.22
CA ALA A 30 -4.66 -4.18 12.62
C ALA A 30 -3.61 -4.70 11.64
N SER A 31 -3.75 -5.96 11.20
CA SER A 31 -2.85 -6.56 10.21
C SER A 31 -2.91 -5.87 8.84
N ALA A 32 -4.11 -5.46 8.41
CA ALA A 32 -4.30 -4.73 7.15
C ALA A 32 -3.65 -3.34 7.21
N LEU A 33 -3.76 -2.67 8.36
CA LEU A 33 -3.10 -1.40 8.61
C LEU A 33 -1.57 -1.56 8.61
N THR A 34 -1.03 -2.57 9.30
CA THR A 34 0.42 -2.84 9.30
C THR A 34 0.95 -3.05 7.88
N VAL A 35 0.30 -3.90 7.10
CA VAL A 35 0.66 -4.12 5.69
C VAL A 35 0.56 -2.84 4.86
N GLY A 36 -0.53 -2.08 5.04
CA GLY A 36 -0.72 -0.79 4.37
C GLY A 36 0.39 0.21 4.68
N VAL A 37 0.75 0.36 5.96
CA VAL A 37 1.83 1.25 6.41
C VAL A 37 3.18 0.81 5.86
N LEU A 38 3.48 -0.50 5.86
CA LEU A 38 4.74 -1.01 5.32
C LEU A 38 4.90 -0.68 3.83
N HIS A 39 3.85 -0.89 3.04
CA HIS A 39 3.83 -0.50 1.61
C HIS A 39 3.90 1.01 1.41
N MET A 40 3.24 1.81 2.26
CA MET A 40 3.34 3.28 2.21
C MET A 40 4.74 3.77 2.53
N VAL A 41 5.40 3.22 3.56
CA VAL A 41 6.79 3.56 3.91
C VAL A 41 7.71 3.20 2.75
N PHE A 42 7.53 2.03 2.13
CA PHE A 42 8.27 1.66 0.93
C PHE A 42 8.04 2.66 -0.21
N ALA A 43 6.78 2.96 -0.53
CA ALA A 43 6.42 3.92 -1.58
C ALA A 43 7.02 5.30 -1.32
N SER A 44 7.03 5.74 -0.07
CA SER A 44 7.67 6.98 0.37
C SER A 44 9.15 7.02 0.03
N LEU A 45 9.89 5.92 0.24
CA LEU A 45 11.33 5.87 -0.03
C LEU A 45 11.64 5.93 -1.53
N ILE A 46 10.74 5.44 -2.39
CA ILE A 46 10.97 5.37 -3.84
C ILE A 46 10.23 6.44 -4.65
N VAL A 47 9.43 7.30 -4.02
CA VAL A 47 8.50 8.20 -4.72
C VAL A 47 9.18 9.16 -5.70
N ALA A 48 10.40 9.62 -5.37
CA ALA A 48 11.14 10.53 -6.22
C ALA A 48 11.86 9.80 -7.37
N ALA A 49 12.03 8.48 -7.28
CA ALA A 49 12.83 7.71 -8.24
C ALA A 49 12.27 7.75 -9.68
N PRO A 50 10.95 7.59 -9.94
CA PRO A 50 10.42 7.70 -11.30
C PRO A 50 10.65 9.08 -11.92
N VAL A 51 10.36 10.14 -11.17
CA VAL A 51 10.49 11.53 -11.63
C VAL A 51 11.96 11.87 -11.88
N ARG A 52 12.84 11.49 -10.94
CA ARG A 52 14.28 11.70 -11.08
C ARG A 52 14.84 10.91 -12.26
N SER A 53 14.48 9.64 -12.41
CA SER A 53 14.91 8.83 -13.57
C SER A 53 14.54 9.48 -14.90
N PHE A 54 13.40 10.18 -14.97
CA PHE A 54 12.94 10.80 -16.22
C PHE A 54 13.66 12.12 -16.50
N PHE A 55 13.81 12.97 -15.48
CA PHE A 55 14.28 14.35 -15.65
C PHE A 55 15.76 14.58 -15.31
N ASP A 56 16.41 13.74 -14.52
CA ASP A 56 17.83 13.84 -14.15
C ASP A 56 18.71 12.99 -15.09
N PRO A 57 19.45 13.60 -16.02
CA PRO A 57 20.34 12.86 -16.92
C PRO A 57 21.48 12.15 -16.18
N ASN A 58 21.81 12.59 -14.96
CA ASN A 58 22.88 12.04 -14.14
C ASN A 58 22.36 10.99 -13.14
N TYR A 59 21.09 10.59 -13.23
CA TYR A 59 20.56 9.55 -12.38
C TYR A 59 21.25 8.21 -12.69
N ILE A 60 21.87 7.60 -11.68
CA ILE A 60 22.61 6.33 -11.81
C ILE A 60 21.68 5.18 -12.27
N GLY A 61 20.38 5.33 -12.03
CA GLY A 61 19.37 4.34 -12.39
C GLY A 61 18.86 3.55 -11.18
N TYR A 62 18.02 2.57 -11.48
CA TYR A 62 17.40 1.69 -10.49
C TYR A 62 18.24 0.41 -10.41
N GLN A 63 18.92 0.22 -9.28
CA GLN A 63 19.88 -0.87 -9.05
C GLN A 63 19.36 -1.92 -8.05
N LEU A 64 18.05 -2.01 -7.85
CA LEU A 64 17.44 -2.89 -6.85
C LEU A 64 16.89 -4.17 -7.49
N GLY A 65 17.22 -5.32 -6.90
CA GLY A 65 16.71 -6.62 -7.33
C GLY A 65 17.26 -7.08 -8.70
N LEU A 66 16.45 -7.87 -9.41
CA LEU A 66 16.77 -8.40 -10.75
C LEU A 66 16.57 -7.37 -11.86
N MET A 67 15.56 -6.50 -11.72
CA MET A 67 15.28 -5.40 -12.64
C MET A 67 16.27 -4.25 -12.45
N ARG A 68 17.48 -4.35 -13.01
CA ARG A 68 18.48 -3.26 -12.99
C ARG A 68 18.44 -2.49 -14.29
N PHE A 69 18.23 -1.18 -14.19
CA PHE A 69 18.15 -0.31 -15.35
C PHE A 69 18.92 0.98 -15.10
N GLU A 70 19.71 1.39 -16.08
CA GLU A 70 20.54 2.59 -15.99
C GLU A 70 19.83 3.83 -16.54
N GLY A 71 20.16 4.99 -15.97
CA GLY A 71 19.68 6.29 -16.45
C GLY A 71 18.16 6.36 -16.57
N ARG A 72 17.70 6.82 -17.73
CA ARG A 72 16.27 7.05 -18.02
C ARG A 72 15.44 5.77 -18.14
N TRP A 73 16.07 4.62 -18.39
CA TRP A 73 15.34 3.36 -18.46
C TRP A 73 14.83 2.91 -17.09
N ALA A 74 15.39 3.46 -16.01
CA ALA A 74 14.94 3.24 -14.64
C ALA A 74 13.52 3.78 -14.33
N VAL A 75 12.97 4.65 -15.19
CA VAL A 75 11.61 5.21 -15.00
C VAL A 75 10.57 4.10 -14.92
N LEU A 76 10.66 3.12 -15.82
CA LEU A 76 9.67 2.04 -15.93
C LEU A 76 9.60 1.17 -14.67
N PRO A 77 10.70 0.50 -14.23
CA PRO A 77 10.66 -0.30 -13.01
C PRO A 77 10.28 0.57 -11.81
N ALA A 78 10.87 1.77 -11.64
CA ALA A 78 10.55 2.63 -10.50
C ALA A 78 9.05 2.98 -10.44
N THR A 79 8.43 3.29 -11.58
CA THR A 79 7.00 3.60 -11.67
C THR A 79 6.14 2.39 -11.33
N VAL A 80 6.50 1.21 -11.85
CA VAL A 80 5.80 -0.04 -11.59
C VAL A 80 5.86 -0.41 -10.10
N PHE A 81 7.03 -0.30 -9.48
CA PHE A 81 7.20 -0.51 -8.04
C PHE A 81 6.38 0.48 -7.20
N LEU A 82 6.43 1.77 -7.55
CA LEU A 82 5.69 2.81 -6.83
C LEU A 82 4.18 2.60 -6.95
N ALA A 83 3.68 2.39 -8.18
CA ALA A 83 2.27 2.18 -8.45
C ALA A 83 1.75 0.93 -7.74
N TRP A 84 2.54 -0.16 -7.75
CA TRP A 84 2.17 -1.38 -7.05
C TRP A 84 2.12 -1.18 -5.54
N ALA A 85 3.16 -0.61 -4.93
CA ALA A 85 3.19 -0.39 -3.49
C ALA A 85 2.02 0.48 -3.01
N LEU A 86 1.72 1.57 -3.72
CA LEU A 86 0.55 2.42 -3.42
C LEU A 86 -0.77 1.65 -3.57
N SER A 87 -0.92 0.92 -4.69
CA SER A 87 -2.13 0.13 -4.94
C SER A 87 -2.33 -0.95 -3.88
N SER A 88 -1.29 -1.69 -3.52
CA SER A 88 -1.31 -2.71 -2.47
C SER A 88 -1.65 -2.11 -1.11
N ALA A 89 -1.05 -0.97 -0.75
CA ALA A 89 -1.38 -0.27 0.48
C ALA A 89 -2.86 0.13 0.55
N TRP A 90 -3.37 0.75 -0.50
CA TRP A 90 -4.75 1.21 -0.58
C TRP A 90 -5.74 0.04 -0.62
N ILE A 91 -5.44 -1.02 -1.37
CA ILE A 91 -6.29 -2.21 -1.44
C ILE A 91 -6.31 -2.95 -0.09
N ALA A 92 -5.18 -3.04 0.61
CA ALA A 92 -5.09 -3.65 1.93
C ALA A 92 -6.02 -2.95 2.93
N VAL A 93 -5.99 -1.62 2.99
CA VAL A 93 -6.84 -0.83 3.91
C VAL A 93 -8.29 -0.76 3.42
N ALA A 94 -8.53 -0.57 2.13
CA ALA A 94 -9.88 -0.34 1.60
C ALA A 94 -10.72 -1.62 1.47
N ARG A 95 -10.10 -2.77 1.15
CA ARG A 95 -10.84 -4.02 0.93
C ARG A 95 -10.49 -5.11 1.93
N GLY A 96 -9.21 -5.32 2.22
CA GLY A 96 -8.70 -6.21 3.27
C GLY A 96 -9.07 -7.70 3.21
N ARG A 97 -9.90 -8.12 2.23
CA ARG A 97 -10.43 -9.48 2.01
C ARG A 97 -10.83 -9.71 0.55
N GLY A 98 -10.99 -10.98 0.16
CA GLY A 98 -11.58 -11.40 -1.12
C GLY A 98 -10.59 -11.47 -2.29
N GLY A 99 -11.11 -11.47 -3.52
CA GLY A 99 -10.32 -11.68 -4.74
C GLY A 99 -9.17 -10.69 -4.93
N TRP A 100 -9.32 -9.45 -4.47
CA TRP A 100 -8.27 -8.43 -4.52
C TRP A 100 -7.02 -8.80 -3.70
N MET A 101 -7.18 -9.58 -2.62
CA MET A 101 -6.05 -10.07 -1.84
C MET A 101 -5.25 -11.14 -2.59
N LYS A 102 -5.86 -11.86 -3.55
CA LYS A 102 -5.10 -12.75 -4.45
C LYS A 102 -4.17 -11.94 -5.34
N LEU A 103 -4.67 -10.83 -5.89
CA LEU A 103 -3.87 -9.93 -6.72
C LEU A 103 -2.69 -9.36 -5.91
N VAL A 104 -2.96 -8.82 -4.72
CA VAL A 104 -1.91 -8.31 -3.81
C VAL A 104 -0.90 -9.42 -3.49
N ALA A 105 -1.35 -10.61 -3.10
CA ALA A 105 -0.45 -11.72 -2.79
C ALA A 105 0.45 -12.10 -3.97
N VAL A 106 -0.12 -12.25 -5.17
CA VAL A 106 0.65 -12.66 -6.36
C VAL A 106 1.68 -11.59 -6.73
N GLY A 107 1.28 -10.32 -6.83
CA GLY A 107 2.25 -9.30 -7.18
C GLY A 107 3.28 -9.07 -6.08
N ASP A 108 2.90 -9.17 -4.80
CA ASP A 108 3.86 -9.07 -3.71
C ASP A 108 4.89 -10.21 -3.73
N ILE A 109 4.48 -11.44 -4.08
CA ILE A 109 5.43 -12.54 -4.34
C ILE A 109 6.38 -12.19 -5.49
N LEU A 110 5.87 -11.66 -6.60
CA LEU A 110 6.70 -11.28 -7.75
C LEU A 110 7.74 -10.20 -7.37
N PHE A 111 7.34 -9.17 -6.63
CA PHE A 111 8.25 -8.13 -6.17
C PHE A 111 9.24 -8.61 -5.10
N ALA A 112 8.79 -9.45 -4.17
CA ALA A 112 9.67 -10.10 -3.20
C ALA A 112 10.71 -10.99 -3.88
N LEU A 113 10.33 -11.76 -4.90
CA LEU A 113 11.25 -12.57 -5.70
C LEU A 113 12.21 -11.71 -6.51
N ASN A 114 11.76 -10.60 -7.10
CA ASN A 114 12.65 -9.68 -7.79
C ASN A 114 13.72 -9.10 -6.85
N LEU A 115 13.31 -8.60 -5.69
CA LEU A 115 14.20 -7.94 -4.74
C LEU A 115 15.10 -8.95 -4.01
N GLY A 116 14.50 -10.00 -3.43
CA GLY A 116 15.20 -11.07 -2.72
C GLY A 116 16.07 -11.92 -3.64
N GLY A 117 15.59 -12.24 -4.84
CA GLY A 117 16.37 -12.97 -5.85
C GLY A 117 17.60 -12.19 -6.30
N GLY A 118 17.46 -10.87 -6.56
CA GLY A 118 18.62 -10.03 -6.87
C GLY A 118 19.64 -9.98 -5.73
N PHE A 119 19.18 -9.84 -4.49
CA PHE A 119 20.04 -9.90 -3.31
C PHE A 119 20.77 -11.24 -3.19
N LEU A 120 20.06 -12.37 -3.35
CA LEU A 120 20.66 -13.71 -3.27
C LEU A 120 21.70 -13.92 -4.36
N LEU A 121 21.46 -13.43 -5.58
CA LEU A 121 22.45 -13.50 -6.66
C LEU A 121 23.71 -12.69 -6.34
N ASP A 122 23.55 -11.48 -5.81
CA ASP A 122 24.71 -10.67 -5.38
C ASP A 122 25.48 -11.33 -4.23
N LEU A 123 24.77 -11.96 -3.29
CA LEU A 123 25.36 -12.72 -2.19
C LEU A 123 26.18 -13.90 -2.71
N VAL A 124 25.61 -14.72 -3.60
CA VAL A 124 26.29 -15.90 -4.16
C VAL A 124 27.51 -15.50 -5.01
N ARG A 125 27.45 -14.37 -5.71
CA ARG A 125 28.58 -13.85 -6.51
C ARG A 125 29.65 -13.15 -5.69
N GLY A 126 29.42 -12.90 -4.39
CA GLY A 126 30.32 -12.10 -3.56
C GLY A 126 30.33 -10.61 -3.90
N ASP A 127 29.31 -10.12 -4.61
CA ASP A 127 29.22 -8.75 -5.10
C ASP A 127 28.49 -7.80 -4.15
N LEU A 128 28.05 -8.25 -2.97
CA LEU A 128 27.36 -7.40 -1.99
C LEU A 128 28.16 -6.16 -1.59
N ALA A 129 29.49 -6.27 -1.53
CA ALA A 129 30.37 -5.15 -1.21
C ALA A 129 30.35 -4.05 -2.29
N LYS A 130 29.91 -4.36 -3.51
CA LYS A 130 29.80 -3.42 -4.64
C LYS A 130 28.42 -2.78 -4.71
N SER A 131 27.45 -3.20 -3.89
CA SER A 131 26.10 -2.64 -3.89
C SER A 131 26.12 -1.16 -3.51
N LYS A 132 25.35 -0.35 -4.23
CA LYS A 132 25.21 1.09 -4.02
C LYS A 132 23.75 1.50 -4.11
N ILE A 133 23.29 2.28 -3.15
CA ILE A 133 21.96 2.91 -3.15
C ILE A 133 22.15 4.41 -3.08
N GLN A 134 21.63 5.12 -4.07
CA GLN A 134 21.65 6.58 -4.11
C GLN A 134 20.31 7.14 -3.63
N GLY A 135 20.29 7.71 -2.42
CA GLY A 135 19.10 8.34 -1.82
C GLY A 135 18.98 9.84 -2.07
N GLY A 136 19.77 10.40 -3.00
CA GLY A 136 19.78 11.83 -3.31
C GLY A 136 21.04 12.25 -4.05
N GLU A 137 21.28 13.55 -4.16
CA GLU A 137 22.55 14.08 -4.71
C GLU A 137 23.72 13.86 -3.73
N PHE A 138 23.44 13.93 -2.42
CA PHE A 138 24.48 13.93 -1.38
C PHE A 138 24.56 12.64 -0.56
N PHE A 139 23.64 11.69 -0.77
CA PHE A 139 23.55 10.47 0.03
C PHE A 139 23.67 9.24 -0.85
N THR A 140 24.81 8.54 -0.71
CA THR A 140 25.04 7.23 -1.31
C THR A 140 25.45 6.27 -0.21
N LEU A 141 24.65 5.23 0.01
CA LEU A 141 25.03 4.09 0.84
C LEU A 141 25.73 3.06 -0.04
N ALA A 142 26.85 2.53 0.42
CA ALA A 142 27.61 1.51 -0.29
C ALA A 142 27.89 0.29 0.61
N GLY A 143 28.20 -0.84 -0.02
CA GLY A 143 28.61 -2.07 0.64
C GLY A 143 27.44 -2.89 1.20
N THR A 144 27.74 -3.79 2.14
CA THR A 144 26.78 -4.77 2.68
C THR A 144 25.56 -4.11 3.32
N VAL A 145 25.72 -2.94 3.95
CA VAL A 145 24.60 -2.19 4.54
C VAL A 145 23.62 -1.73 3.46
N ALA A 146 24.14 -1.28 2.31
CA ALA A 146 23.31 -0.92 1.16
C ALA A 146 22.58 -2.14 0.59
N ALA A 147 23.13 -3.35 0.70
CA ALA A 147 22.44 -4.56 0.26
C ALA A 147 21.40 -5.07 1.28
N LEU A 148 21.62 -4.88 2.58
CA LEU A 148 20.70 -5.30 3.64
C LEU A 148 19.44 -4.43 3.70
N ILE A 149 19.55 -3.14 3.38
CA ILE A 149 18.41 -2.22 3.35
C ILE A 149 17.30 -2.72 2.41
N PRO A 150 17.57 -3.06 1.13
CA PRO A 150 16.61 -3.70 0.24
C PRO A 150 16.02 -4.98 0.81
N LEU A 151 16.82 -5.83 1.44
CA LEU A 151 16.27 -7.07 2.00
C LEU A 151 15.26 -6.77 3.11
N LEU A 152 15.65 -5.96 4.10
CA LEU A 152 14.88 -5.73 5.31
C LEU A 152 13.72 -4.75 5.11
N LEU A 153 13.95 -3.66 4.37
CA LEU A 153 12.96 -2.60 4.16
C LEU A 153 12.18 -2.76 2.84
N PHE A 154 12.65 -3.61 1.91
CA PHE A 154 12.04 -3.72 0.58
C PHE A 154 11.55 -5.13 0.29
N ALA A 155 12.20 -6.23 0.70
CA ALA A 155 11.70 -7.57 0.44
C ALA A 155 10.76 -8.09 1.55
N LEU A 156 11.13 -7.91 2.82
CA LEU A 156 10.32 -8.39 3.96
C LEU A 156 8.89 -7.82 3.99
N PRO A 157 8.65 -6.52 3.73
CA PRO A 157 7.29 -5.98 3.64
C PRO A 157 6.40 -6.73 2.64
N PHE A 158 6.94 -7.08 1.47
CA PHE A 158 6.22 -7.77 0.43
C PHE A 158 5.98 -9.23 0.79
N VAL A 159 6.96 -9.92 1.41
CA VAL A 159 6.75 -11.28 1.91
C VAL A 159 5.67 -11.31 2.98
N ALA A 160 5.75 -10.42 3.97
CA ALA A 160 4.75 -10.32 5.04
C ALA A 160 3.36 -10.01 4.50
N SER A 161 3.27 -9.06 3.56
CA SER A 161 2.04 -8.70 2.87
C SER A 161 1.48 -9.88 2.05
N ALA A 162 2.32 -10.60 1.32
CA ALA A 162 1.90 -11.76 0.54
C ALA A 162 1.32 -12.88 1.41
N VAL A 163 1.98 -13.21 2.52
CA VAL A 163 1.52 -14.22 3.48
C VAL A 163 0.17 -13.83 4.07
N TRP A 164 0.04 -12.56 4.50
CA TRP A 164 -1.21 -12.05 5.03
C TRP A 164 -2.34 -12.05 3.97
N ALA A 165 -2.06 -11.55 2.77
CA ALA A 165 -3.03 -11.44 1.69
C ALA A 165 -3.48 -12.83 1.20
N ALA A 166 -2.60 -13.82 1.15
CA ALA A 166 -2.95 -15.21 0.83
C ALA A 166 -3.92 -15.81 1.86
N GLY A 167 -3.72 -15.53 3.14
CA GLY A 167 -4.66 -15.92 4.21
C GLY A 167 -6.03 -15.25 4.06
N ARG A 168 -6.07 -14.01 3.58
CA ARG A 168 -7.32 -13.23 3.37
C ARG A 168 -8.02 -13.47 2.04
N ALA A 169 -7.35 -14.09 1.08
CA ALA A 169 -7.90 -14.44 -0.22
C ALA A 169 -9.04 -15.47 -0.16
N HIS A 170 -9.05 -16.32 0.88
CA HIS A 170 -9.99 -17.42 1.04
C HIS A 170 -11.19 -17.07 1.92
N SER A 171 -11.12 -15.97 2.67
CA SER A 171 -12.22 -15.51 3.51
C SER A 171 -13.37 -15.00 2.62
N ARG A 172 -14.42 -15.81 2.42
CA ARG A 172 -15.69 -15.42 1.75
C ARG A 172 -16.50 -14.36 2.51
N GLY A 173 -15.90 -13.68 3.48
CA GLY A 173 -16.57 -12.65 4.27
C GLY A 173 -16.99 -11.50 3.38
N THR A 174 -18.28 -11.17 3.43
CA THR A 174 -18.84 -9.96 2.83
C THR A 174 -17.97 -8.77 3.23
N THR A 175 -17.58 -7.97 2.24
CA THR A 175 -16.79 -6.74 2.45
C THR A 175 -17.46 -5.95 3.58
N PRO A 176 -16.71 -5.52 4.62
CA PRO A 176 -17.30 -4.71 5.68
C PRO A 176 -18.02 -3.53 5.01
N PRO A 177 -19.28 -3.24 5.39
CA PRO A 177 -19.98 -2.10 4.82
C PRO A 177 -19.08 -0.87 5.02
N LEU A 178 -19.01 -0.01 3.99
CA LEU A 178 -18.52 1.35 4.21
C LEU A 178 -19.29 1.88 5.42
N ALA A 179 -18.64 2.60 6.32
CA ALA A 179 -19.38 3.34 7.34
C ALA A 179 -20.37 4.20 6.57
N GLN A 180 -21.62 3.73 6.48
CA GLN A 180 -22.70 4.51 5.89
C GLN A 180 -22.67 5.80 6.67
N GLY A 181 -22.55 6.91 5.94
CA GLY A 181 -22.46 8.23 6.56
C GLY A 181 -23.49 8.31 7.66
N THR A 182 -23.08 8.81 8.82
CA THR A 182 -23.93 9.13 9.96
C THR A 182 -24.92 10.27 9.62
N GLU A 183 -25.37 10.34 8.37
CA GLU A 183 -26.14 11.40 7.72
C GLU A 183 -27.34 10.76 6.99
N GLU A 184 -28.23 10.09 7.72
CA GLU A 184 -29.67 9.99 7.36
C GLU A 184 -30.50 9.33 8.48
N ARG A 185 -30.22 9.65 9.75
CA ARG A 185 -31.09 9.29 10.88
C ARG A 185 -31.58 10.48 11.70
N GLU A 186 -31.50 11.68 11.13
CA GLU A 186 -32.17 12.87 11.63
C GLU A 186 -33.12 13.40 10.54
N ALA A 187 -34.38 12.96 10.59
CA ALA A 187 -35.59 13.63 10.07
C ALA A 187 -36.71 12.62 9.75
N LYS A 188 -37.03 11.73 10.69
CA LYS A 188 -38.34 11.07 10.74
C LYS A 188 -38.71 10.73 12.18
N SER A 189 -38.56 11.71 13.06
CA SER A 189 -39.29 11.75 14.32
C SER A 189 -40.26 12.91 14.22
N GLU A 190 -41.49 12.66 14.66
CA GLU A 190 -42.51 13.67 14.98
C GLU A 190 -43.44 14.12 13.85
N LYS A 191 -44.29 13.19 13.40
CA LYS A 191 -45.71 13.48 13.19
C LYS A 191 -46.53 12.19 13.16
N ASP A 192 -46.60 11.53 14.33
CA ASP A 192 -47.64 10.54 14.59
C ASP A 192 -48.65 11.21 15.53
N THR A 193 -49.51 12.02 14.92
CA THR A 193 -50.67 12.58 15.60
C THR A 193 -51.72 11.49 15.72
N ASP A 194 -51.82 10.93 16.92
CA ASP A 194 -53.06 10.51 17.60
C ASP A 194 -54.25 10.18 16.69
N GLY A 195 -54.21 8.99 16.10
CA GLY A 195 -55.40 8.29 15.62
C GLY A 195 -56.16 7.66 16.79
N ILE A 196 -56.93 8.47 17.51
CA ILE A 196 -57.98 8.02 18.43
C ILE A 196 -59.02 7.24 17.61
N GLY A 197 -59.12 5.93 17.82
CA GLY A 197 -60.32 5.20 17.39
C GLY A 197 -60.14 3.71 17.15
N GLY A 198 -60.74 2.90 18.02
CA GLY A 198 -61.23 1.58 17.60
C GLY A 198 -60.95 0.39 18.52
N PHE A 199 -61.14 0.51 19.84
CA PHE A 199 -61.32 -0.68 20.67
C PHE A 199 -62.71 -1.27 20.40
N ARG A 200 -62.78 -2.30 19.54
CA ARG A 200 -63.99 -3.11 19.33
C ARG A 200 -63.93 -4.38 20.20
N TYR A 201 -64.92 -4.51 21.08
CA TYR A 201 -65.24 -5.71 21.83
C TYR A 201 -65.45 -6.91 20.89
N SER A 202 -64.86 -8.06 21.24
CA SER A 202 -65.30 -9.35 20.72
C SER A 202 -65.88 -10.16 21.88
N ALA A 203 -67.16 -10.50 21.75
CA ALA A 203 -67.95 -11.20 22.72
C ALA A 203 -67.50 -12.66 22.86
N SER A 204 -67.38 -13.11 24.10
CA SER A 204 -67.24 -14.52 24.47
C SER A 204 -68.46 -15.32 24.02
N ARG A 205 -68.22 -16.43 23.34
CA ARG A 205 -69.17 -17.55 23.26
C ARG A 205 -68.65 -18.70 24.10
N THR A 206 -69.64 -19.41 24.67
CA THR A 206 -69.65 -20.65 25.48
C THR A 206 -69.22 -20.53 26.92
#